data_AF-A0A812T6H2-F1
#
_entry.id   AF-A0A812T6H2-F1
#
_cell.length_a   1.000
_cell.length_b   1.000
_cell.length_c   1.000
_cell.angle_alpha   90.00
_cell.angle_beta   90.00
_cell.angle_gamma   90.00
#
_symmetry.space_group_name_H-M   'P 1'
#
loop_
_entity.id
_entity.type
_entity.pdbx_description
1 polymer ?
#
loop_
_entity_poly.entity_id
_entity_poly.type
_entity_poly.pdbx_seq_one_letter_code
_entity_poly.pdbx_strand_id
1 'polypeptide(L)'
;MPELMILVKGMLVACRSVFFTLILLLLITFVFSITFIEFSRGNETLEHEYFSSMGTSILTLILKCILPDQSVFFNRIAAESWPLGALVLLFILLGSFTVMNMLLGVLVEAVKTVSTIEREQLDADFARKVLWELIDKEGDEDGDNLLSEKEFVSLLQKPKAAKALMSLGV
;
A
#
# COMPACT_ATOMS: atom_id res chain seq x y z
N MET A 1 -1.10 24.29 -18.93
CA MET A 1 -0.32 23.03 -18.86
C MET A 1 -1.20 21.95 -18.24
N PRO A 2 -1.94 21.17 -19.06
CA PRO A 2 -2.92 20.18 -18.59
C PRO A 2 -2.28 19.02 -17.80
N GLU A 3 -1.05 18.63 -18.13
CA GLU A 3 -0.30 17.55 -17.45
C GLU A 3 -0.04 17.87 -15.97
N LEU A 4 0.39 19.09 -15.68
CA LEU A 4 0.60 19.56 -14.30
C LEU A 4 -0.71 19.53 -13.49
N MET A 5 -1.84 19.84 -14.13
CA MET A 5 -3.14 19.85 -13.46
C MET A 5 -3.64 18.44 -13.12
N ILE A 6 -3.31 17.44 -13.96
CA ILE A 6 -3.59 16.02 -13.68
C ILE A 6 -2.76 15.56 -12.47
N LEU A 7 -1.46 15.89 -12.47
CA LEU A 7 -0.55 15.52 -11.39
C LEU A 7 -0.95 16.16 -10.06
N VAL A 8 -1.28 17.45 -10.06
CA VAL A 8 -1.73 18.18 -8.86
C VAL A 8 -3.05 17.62 -8.33
N LYS A 9 -4.02 17.30 -9.20
CA LYS A 9 -5.27 16.65 -8.76
C LYS A 9 -5.01 15.27 -8.15
N GLY A 10 -4.10 14.49 -8.74
CA GLY A 10 -3.67 13.20 -8.18
C GLY A 10 -3.05 13.33 -6.79
N MET A 11 -2.12 14.28 -6.61
CA MET A 11 -1.52 14.59 -5.31
C MET A 11 -2.56 15.04 -4.27
N LEU A 12 -3.53 15.87 -4.66
CA LEU A 12 -4.59 16.32 -3.74
C LEU A 12 -5.44 15.16 -3.22
N VAL A 13 -5.75 14.18 -4.07
CA VAL A 13 -6.45 12.96 -3.65
C VAL A 13 -5.57 12.12 -2.71
N ALA A 14 -4.27 12.00 -3.00
CA ALA A 14 -3.33 11.28 -2.16
C ALA A 14 -3.12 11.93 -0.78
N CYS A 15 -3.13 13.27 -0.69
CA CYS A 15 -3.03 14.01 0.57
C CYS A 15 -4.05 13.54 1.62
N ARG A 16 -5.27 13.17 1.21
CA ARG A 16 -6.29 12.64 2.13
C ARG A 16 -5.83 11.36 2.80
N SER A 17 -5.22 10.44 2.05
CA SER A 17 -4.67 9.19 2.59
C SER A 17 -3.51 9.49 3.54
N VAL A 18 -2.58 10.36 3.13
CA VAL A 18 -1.42 10.74 3.93
C VAL A 18 -1.84 11.38 5.26
N PHE A 19 -2.88 12.22 5.26
CA PHE A 19 -3.42 12.80 6.49
C PHE A 19 -3.85 11.74 7.51
N PHE A 20 -4.55 10.69 7.09
CA PHE A 20 -4.91 9.58 7.99
C PHE A 20 -3.67 8.81 8.48
N THR A 21 -2.68 8.59 7.62
CA THR A 21 -1.42 7.94 8.05
C THR A 21 -0.65 8.78 9.06
N LEU A 22 -0.65 10.11 8.94
CA LEU A 22 -0.02 11.02 9.90
C LEU A 22 -0.75 11.00 11.25
N ILE A 23 -2.08 10.95 11.24
CA ILE A 23 -2.86 10.79 12.47
C ILE A 23 -2.54 9.45 13.15
N LEU A 24 -2.49 8.36 12.37
CA LEU A 24 -2.13 7.05 12.89
C LEU A 24 -0.70 7.05 13.48
N LEU A 25 0.24 7.69 12.80
CA LEU A 25 1.61 7.86 13.28
C LEU A 25 1.65 8.64 14.61
N LEU A 26 0.92 9.75 14.71
CA LEU A 26 0.82 10.54 15.94
C LEU A 26 0.20 9.74 17.08
N LEU A 27 -0.81 8.92 16.81
CA LEU A 27 -1.43 8.06 17.83
C LEU A 27 -0.44 7.00 18.33
N ILE A 28 0.26 6.32 17.43
CA ILE A 28 1.27 5.30 17.80
C ILE A 28 2.38 5.96 18.62
N THR A 29 2.97 7.04 18.11
CA THR A 29 4.05 7.77 18.82
C THR A 29 3.59 8.32 20.16
N PHE A 30 2.32 8.76 20.29
CA PHE A 30 1.74 9.17 21.57
C PHE A 30 1.68 8.03 22.59
N VAL A 31 1.18 6.85 22.19
CA VAL A 31 1.12 5.68 23.10
C VAL A 31 2.53 5.29 23.55
N PHE A 32 3.47 5.18 22.62
CA PHE A 32 4.85 4.86 22.96
C PHE A 32 5.51 5.94 23.82
N SER A 33 5.23 7.23 23.56
CA SER A 33 5.77 8.33 24.37
C SER A 33 5.37 8.20 25.84
N ILE A 34 4.12 7.84 26.12
CA ILE A 34 3.67 7.60 27.50
C ILE A 34 4.46 6.45 28.11
N THR A 35 4.58 5.32 27.40
CA THR A 35 5.34 4.18 27.89
C THR A 35 6.81 4.55 28.17
N PHE A 36 7.48 5.25 27.25
CA PHE A 36 8.87 5.66 27.46
C PHE A 36 9.03 6.63 28.63
N ILE A 37 8.12 7.59 28.81
CA ILE A 37 8.13 8.49 29.98
C ILE A 37 8.01 7.68 31.27
N GLU A 38 7.00 6.79 31.37
CA GLU A 38 6.77 5.99 32.57
C GLU A 38 7.96 5.06 32.90
N PHE A 39 8.57 4.44 31.89
CA PHE A 39 9.75 3.60 32.09
C PHE A 39 11.05 4.39 32.35
N SER A 40 11.13 5.65 31.92
CA SER A 40 12.30 6.50 32.14
C SER A 40 12.34 7.12 33.54
N ARG A 41 11.21 7.14 34.26
CA ARG A 41 11.13 7.65 35.64
C ARG A 41 12.10 6.89 36.53
N GLY A 42 13.03 7.64 37.13
CA GLY A 42 14.07 7.11 38.01
C GLY A 42 15.46 7.01 37.37
N ASN A 43 15.61 7.42 36.11
CA ASN A 43 16.91 7.54 35.45
C ASN A 43 17.11 8.98 34.96
N GLU A 44 17.84 9.80 35.73
CA GLU A 44 17.98 11.26 35.52
C GLU A 44 18.39 11.65 34.10
N THR A 45 19.26 10.85 33.46
CA THR A 45 19.74 11.12 32.10
C THR A 45 18.67 10.93 31.03
N LEU A 46 17.93 9.82 31.07
CA LEU A 46 16.86 9.53 30.10
C LEU A 46 15.66 10.46 30.28
N GLU A 47 15.32 10.75 31.53
CA GLU A 47 14.18 11.60 31.90
C GLU A 47 14.40 13.05 31.45
N HIS A 48 15.54 13.65 31.78
CA HIS A 48 15.77 15.07 31.46
C HIS A 48 16.15 15.31 30.00
N GLU A 49 16.90 14.42 29.37
CA GLU A 49 17.48 14.67 28.04
C GLU A 49 16.55 14.25 26.89
N TYR A 50 15.72 13.22 27.09
CA TYR A 50 14.92 12.63 26.00
C TYR A 50 13.41 12.68 26.25
N PHE A 51 12.97 12.47 27.50
CA PHE A 51 11.58 12.20 27.84
C PHE A 51 10.99 13.18 28.88
N SER A 52 11.42 14.44 28.86
CA SER A 52 11.06 15.44 29.88
C SER A 52 9.60 15.90 29.84
N SER A 53 8.97 15.87 28.66
CA SER A 53 7.56 16.20 28.48
C SER A 53 6.95 15.37 27.37
N MET A 54 5.63 15.18 27.38
CA MET A 54 4.93 14.43 26.34
C MET A 54 5.22 14.95 24.92
N GLY A 55 5.24 16.28 24.73
CA GLY A 55 5.59 16.88 23.44
C GLY A 55 7.04 16.64 23.03
N THR A 56 7.97 16.75 24.00
CA THR A 56 9.39 16.46 23.77
C THR A 56 9.60 14.98 23.42
N SER A 57 8.93 14.06 24.12
CA SER A 57 9.03 12.62 23.87
C SER A 57 8.51 12.24 22.48
N ILE A 58 7.35 12.79 22.06
CA ILE A 58 6.81 12.57 20.72
C ILE A 58 7.79 13.09 19.66
N LEU A 59 8.33 14.30 19.86
CA LEU A 59 9.27 14.92 18.95
C LEU A 59 10.60 14.15 18.89
N THR A 60 11.09 13.67 20.02
CA THR A 60 12.28 12.82 20.13
C THR A 60 12.07 11.49 19.41
N LEU A 61 10.93 10.82 19.57
CA LEU A 61 10.64 9.58 18.84
C LEU A 61 10.54 9.82 17.33
N ILE A 62 9.88 10.89 16.90
CA ILE A 62 9.77 11.22 15.47
C ILE A 62 11.15 11.56 14.89
N LEU A 63 11.91 12.45 15.53
CA LEU A 63 13.16 12.93 14.97
C LEU A 63 14.34 12.00 15.21
N LYS A 64 14.45 11.33 16.36
CA LYS A 64 15.60 10.44 16.62
C LYS A 64 15.37 8.99 16.20
N CYS A 65 14.12 8.49 16.20
CA CYS A 65 13.84 7.11 15.80
C CYS A 65 13.34 6.98 14.35
N ILE A 66 12.53 7.92 13.86
CA ILE A 66 11.94 7.80 12.52
C ILE A 66 12.73 8.59 11.46
N LEU A 67 13.17 9.80 11.80
CA LEU A 67 13.89 10.70 10.88
C LEU A 67 15.22 11.20 11.47
N PRO A 68 16.14 10.30 11.90
CA PRO A 68 17.38 10.66 12.60
C PRO A 68 18.23 11.68 11.83
N ASP A 69 18.28 11.56 10.51
CA ASP A 69 19.08 12.43 9.64
C ASP A 69 18.61 13.90 9.69
N GLN A 70 17.31 14.13 9.88
CA GLN A 70 16.73 15.48 9.91
C GLN A 70 16.78 16.12 11.30
N SER A 71 17.04 15.32 12.34
CA SER A 71 17.06 15.80 13.73
C SER A 71 18.11 16.89 13.97
N VAL A 72 19.29 16.77 13.36
CA VAL A 72 20.39 17.74 13.52
C VAL A 72 20.01 19.08 12.90
N PHE A 73 19.39 19.07 11.73
CA PHE A 73 18.93 20.28 11.05
C PHE A 73 17.79 20.96 11.82
N PHE A 74 16.80 20.18 12.26
CA PHE A 74 15.69 20.69 13.05
C PHE A 74 16.18 21.33 14.36
N ASN A 75 17.04 20.66 15.12
CA ASN A 75 17.52 21.15 16.41
C ASN A 75 18.27 22.48 16.29
N ARG A 76 19.05 22.68 15.22
CA ARG A 76 19.74 23.95 14.96
C ARG A 76 18.76 25.10 14.73
N ILE A 77 17.70 24.84 13.96
CA ILE A 77 16.70 25.87 13.63
C ILE A 77 15.77 26.15 14.82
N ALA A 78 15.33 25.11 15.52
CA ALA A 78 14.45 25.24 16.69
C ALA A 78 15.13 25.99 17.84
N ALA A 79 16.46 25.91 17.97
CA ALA A 79 17.24 26.68 18.93
C ALA A 79 17.24 28.19 18.65
N GLU A 80 17.13 28.58 17.38
CA GLU A 80 17.18 29.99 16.95
C GLU A 80 15.77 30.59 16.90
N SER A 81 14.77 29.84 16.43
CA SER A 81 13.38 30.27 16.43
C SER A 81 12.39 29.09 16.41
N TRP A 82 11.57 29.02 17.47
CA TRP A 82 10.51 28.02 17.59
C TRP A 82 9.52 27.99 16.40
N PRO A 83 8.98 29.13 15.89
CA PRO A 83 8.03 29.09 14.78
C PRO A 83 8.67 28.61 13.47
N LEU A 84 9.95 28.91 13.23
CA LEU A 84 10.66 28.41 12.05
C LEU A 84 10.93 26.90 12.18
N GLY A 85 11.24 26.44 13.40
CA GLY A 85 11.35 25.01 13.71
C GLY A 85 10.05 24.26 13.42
N ALA A 86 8.90 24.80 13.82
CA ALA A 86 7.60 24.20 13.52
C ALA A 86 7.31 24.12 12.01
N LEU A 87 7.66 25.16 11.25
CA LEU A 87 7.52 25.17 9.79
C LEU A 87 8.42 24.11 9.13
N VAL A 88 9.66 23.98 9.58
CA VAL A 88 10.62 22.98 9.09
C VAL A 88 10.16 21.57 9.44
N LEU A 89 9.65 21.35 10.66
CA LEU A 89 9.08 20.06 11.05
C LEU A 89 7.89 19.68 10.16
N LEU A 90 6.99 20.62 9.89
CA LEU A 90 5.87 20.41 8.97
C LEU A 90 6.37 20.08 7.56
N PHE A 91 7.38 20.78 7.07
CA PHE A 91 7.99 20.50 5.76
C PHE A 91 8.63 19.13 5.70
N ILE A 92 9.37 18.72 6.74
CA ILE A 92 10.00 17.40 6.83
C ILE A 92 8.92 16.30 6.88
N LEU A 93 7.89 16.47 7.70
CA LEU A 93 6.78 15.52 7.78
C LEU A 93 6.06 15.40 6.45
N LEU A 94 5.71 16.52 5.81
CA LEU A 94 5.07 16.48 4.50
C LEU A 94 6.00 15.91 3.43
N GLY A 95 7.26 16.32 3.36
CA GLY A 95 8.21 15.85 2.36
C GLY A 95 8.52 14.36 2.50
N SER A 96 9.06 13.94 3.64
CA SER A 96 9.51 12.57 3.84
C SER A 96 8.35 11.57 3.91
N PHE A 97 7.27 11.87 4.64
CA PHE A 97 6.14 10.93 4.74
C PHE A 97 5.23 10.95 3.51
N THR A 98 4.93 12.11 2.90
CA THR A 98 4.08 12.12 1.70
C THR A 98 4.78 11.39 0.55
N VAL A 99 6.08 11.63 0.35
CA VAL A 99 6.83 10.95 -0.72
C VAL A 99 6.90 9.45 -0.45
N MET A 100 7.25 9.03 0.78
CA MET A 100 7.30 7.60 1.13
C MET A 100 5.92 6.93 0.97
N ASN A 101 4.85 7.57 1.42
CA ASN A 101 3.49 7.06 1.29
C ASN A 101 3.00 7.03 -0.16
N MET A 102 3.40 7.98 -1.01
CA MET A 102 3.11 7.93 -2.45
C MET A 102 3.85 6.78 -3.14
N LEU A 103 5.13 6.55 -2.81
CA LEU A 103 5.89 5.42 -3.35
C LEU A 103 5.27 4.08 -2.96
N LEU A 104 4.86 3.91 -1.70
CA LEU A 104 4.12 2.71 -1.26
C LEU A 104 2.80 2.55 -2.01
N GLY A 105 2.06 3.64 -2.24
CA GLY A 105 0.85 3.62 -3.05
C GLY A 105 1.09 3.08 -4.45
N VAL A 106 2.12 3.58 -5.14
CA VAL A 106 2.51 3.11 -6.48
C VAL A 106 2.95 1.65 -6.47
N LEU A 107 3.73 1.23 -5.46
CA LEU A 107 4.14 -0.17 -5.33
C LEU A 107 2.95 -1.10 -5.12
N VAL A 108 1.99 -0.72 -4.27
CA VAL A 108 0.77 -1.51 -4.04
C VAL A 108 -0.08 -1.59 -5.31
N GLU A 109 -0.21 -0.50 -6.06
CA GLU A 109 -0.92 -0.48 -7.34
C GLU A 109 -0.24 -1.36 -8.41
N ALA A 110 1.09 -1.31 -8.48
CA ALA A 110 1.87 -2.17 -9.37
C ALA A 110 1.68 -3.66 -9.01
N VAL A 111 1.78 -4.01 -7.72
CA VAL A 111 1.57 -5.40 -7.24
C VAL A 111 0.14 -5.86 -7.53
N LYS A 112 -0.86 -4.99 -7.31
CA LYS A 112 -2.26 -5.32 -7.62
C LYS A 112 -2.44 -5.59 -9.11
N THR A 113 -1.85 -4.76 -9.96
CA THR A 113 -1.90 -4.91 -11.44
C THR A 113 -1.26 -6.23 -11.89
N VAL A 114 -0.10 -6.57 -11.33
CA VAL A 114 0.52 -7.88 -11.60
C VAL A 114 -0.37 -9.02 -11.13
N SER A 115 -0.96 -8.93 -9.92
CA SER A 115 -1.85 -9.97 -9.41
C SER A 115 -3.12 -10.15 -10.26
N THR A 116 -3.66 -9.08 -10.83
CA THR A 116 -4.84 -9.16 -11.71
C THR A 116 -4.49 -9.84 -13.02
N ILE A 117 -3.33 -9.52 -13.60
CA ILE A 117 -2.85 -10.17 -14.84
C ILE A 117 -2.59 -11.65 -14.60
N GLU A 118 -1.92 -12.02 -13.49
CA GLU A 118 -1.70 -13.43 -13.14
C GLU A 118 -3.02 -14.16 -12.90
N ARG A 119 -3.99 -13.53 -12.24
CA ARG A 119 -5.29 -14.15 -12.00
C ARG A 119 -6.06 -14.37 -13.30
N GLU A 120 -6.08 -13.39 -14.20
CA GLU A 120 -6.69 -13.55 -15.53
C GLU A 120 -6.03 -14.67 -16.34
N GLN A 121 -4.70 -14.80 -16.28
CA GLN A 121 -3.98 -15.90 -16.91
C GLN A 121 -4.35 -17.26 -16.29
N LEU A 122 -4.44 -17.35 -14.97
CA LEU A 122 -4.86 -18.58 -14.27
C LEU A 122 -6.30 -18.97 -14.62
N ASP A 123 -7.22 -18.00 -14.66
CA ASP A 123 -8.61 -18.22 -15.02
C ASP A 123 -8.72 -18.70 -16.48
N ALA A 124 -7.95 -18.11 -17.41
CA ALA A 124 -7.87 -18.53 -18.79
C ALA A 124 -7.26 -19.94 -18.96
N ASP A 125 -6.19 -20.24 -18.23
CA ASP A 125 -5.55 -21.57 -18.24
C ASP A 125 -6.46 -22.65 -17.64
N PHE A 126 -7.20 -22.31 -16.59
CA PHE A 126 -8.19 -23.21 -16.00
C PHE A 126 -9.36 -23.45 -16.96
N ALA A 127 -9.90 -22.41 -17.59
CA ALA A 127 -10.92 -22.53 -18.63
C ALA A 127 -10.43 -23.43 -19.77
N ARG A 128 -9.20 -23.21 -20.24
CA ARG A 128 -8.56 -24.07 -21.25
C ARG A 128 -8.48 -25.52 -20.78
N LYS A 129 -8.02 -25.80 -19.56
CA LYS A 129 -7.94 -27.19 -19.02
C LYS A 129 -9.30 -27.86 -18.93
N VAL A 130 -10.31 -27.17 -18.41
CA VAL A 130 -11.68 -27.68 -18.30
C VAL A 130 -12.25 -28.01 -19.68
N LEU A 131 -12.06 -27.12 -20.66
CA LEU A 131 -12.50 -27.37 -22.04
C LEU A 131 -11.78 -28.57 -22.65
N TRP A 132 -10.47 -28.69 -22.46
CA TRP A 132 -9.69 -29.86 -22.91
C TRP A 132 -10.16 -31.16 -22.28
N GLU A 133 -10.43 -31.20 -20.96
CA GLU A 133 -10.96 -32.40 -20.30
C GLU A 133 -12.36 -32.80 -20.80
N LEU A 134 -13.17 -31.84 -21.22
CA LEU A 134 -14.51 -32.11 -21.74
C LEU A 134 -14.48 -32.62 -23.19
N ILE A 135 -13.54 -32.14 -24.01
CA ILE A 135 -13.26 -32.67 -25.36
C ILE A 135 -12.83 -34.13 -25.26
N ASP A 136 -11.77 -34.41 -24.49
CA ASP A 136 -11.14 -35.74 -24.38
C ASP A 136 -12.13 -36.82 -23.90
N LYS A 137 -13.12 -36.43 -23.08
CA LYS A 137 -14.11 -37.38 -22.53
C LYS A 137 -15.30 -37.63 -23.46
N GLU A 138 -15.85 -36.60 -24.10
CA GLU A 138 -17.16 -36.70 -24.76
C GLU A 138 -17.34 -35.75 -25.97
N GLY A 139 -16.35 -34.94 -26.35
CA GLY A 139 -16.53 -33.82 -27.28
C GLY A 139 -15.72 -33.85 -28.57
N ASP A 140 -14.79 -34.80 -28.72
CA ASP A 140 -13.99 -35.01 -29.93
C ASP A 140 -14.79 -35.87 -30.93
N GLU A 141 -15.43 -35.23 -31.91
CA GLU A 141 -16.27 -35.93 -32.91
C GLU A 141 -15.47 -36.41 -34.12
N ASP A 142 -14.33 -35.77 -34.42
CA ASP A 142 -13.48 -36.09 -35.56
C ASP A 142 -12.17 -36.83 -35.21
N GLY A 143 -11.83 -36.91 -33.92
CA GLY A 143 -10.69 -37.64 -33.38
C GLY A 143 -9.34 -36.93 -33.59
N ASP A 144 -9.35 -35.62 -33.91
CA ASP A 144 -8.16 -34.89 -34.31
C ASP A 144 -7.37 -34.26 -33.14
N ASN A 145 -7.87 -34.40 -31.90
CA ASN A 145 -7.34 -33.76 -30.68
C ASN A 145 -7.19 -32.23 -30.80
N LEU A 146 -7.98 -31.58 -31.66
CA LEU A 146 -8.09 -30.13 -31.77
C LEU A 146 -9.51 -29.71 -31.36
N LEU A 147 -9.70 -28.41 -31.15
CA LEU A 147 -11.01 -27.85 -30.85
C LEU A 147 -11.49 -27.06 -32.06
N SER A 148 -12.40 -27.62 -32.85
CA SER A 148 -13.06 -26.89 -33.92
C SER A 148 -14.19 -25.99 -33.37
N GLU A 149 -14.54 -24.93 -34.11
CA GLU A 149 -15.65 -24.04 -33.73
C GLU A 149 -16.98 -24.79 -33.55
N LYS A 150 -17.20 -25.85 -34.35
CA LYS A 150 -18.41 -26.68 -34.29
C LYS A 150 -18.45 -27.53 -33.02
N GLU A 151 -17.33 -28.13 -32.65
CA GLU A 151 -17.21 -28.94 -31.43
C GLU A 151 -17.32 -28.08 -30.18
N PHE A 152 -16.75 -26.86 -30.21
CA PHE A 152 -16.91 -25.91 -29.11
C PHE A 152 -18.38 -25.53 -28.90
N VAL A 153 -19.13 -25.23 -29.97
CA VAL A 153 -20.56 -24.93 -29.90
C VAL A 153 -21.37 -26.15 -29.44
N SER A 154 -21.04 -27.36 -29.91
CA SER A 154 -21.68 -28.61 -29.47
C SER A 154 -21.41 -28.90 -27.98
N LEU A 155 -20.19 -28.63 -27.51
CA LEU A 155 -19.80 -28.73 -26.10
C LEU A 155 -20.55 -27.75 -25.21
N LEU A 156 -20.72 -26.49 -25.65
CA LEU A 156 -21.48 -25.48 -24.90
C LEU A 156 -22.95 -25.84 -24.67
N GLN A 157 -23.53 -26.67 -25.56
CA GLN A 157 -24.90 -27.16 -25.39
C GLN A 157 -25.01 -28.25 -24.31
N LYS A 158 -23.88 -28.81 -23.85
CA LYS A 158 -23.88 -29.82 -22.78
C LYS A 158 -23.98 -29.16 -21.41
N PRO A 159 -24.89 -29.62 -20.52
CA PRO A 159 -25.12 -29.01 -19.22
C PRO A 159 -23.92 -29.12 -18.27
N LYS A 160 -23.03 -30.09 -18.48
CA LYS A 160 -21.76 -30.20 -17.72
C LYS A 160 -20.76 -29.10 -18.09
N ALA A 161 -20.60 -28.81 -19.38
CA ALA A 161 -19.71 -27.76 -19.88
C ALA A 161 -20.23 -26.36 -19.51
N ALA A 162 -21.53 -26.14 -19.68
CA ALA A 162 -22.19 -24.89 -19.27
C ALA A 162 -22.04 -24.63 -17.77
N LYS A 163 -22.18 -25.64 -16.90
CA LYS A 163 -21.93 -25.51 -15.45
C LYS A 163 -20.46 -25.20 -15.12
N ALA A 164 -19.53 -25.82 -15.83
CA ALA A 164 -18.10 -25.60 -15.61
C ALA A 164 -17.67 -24.18 -16.04
N LEU A 165 -18.20 -23.68 -17.15
CA LEU A 165 -17.99 -22.30 -17.60
C LEU A 165 -18.69 -21.26 -16.71
N MET A 166 -19.92 -21.55 -16.23
CA MET A 166 -20.58 -20.70 -15.23
C MET A 166 -19.78 -20.58 -13.93
N SER A 167 -19.03 -21.62 -13.54
CA SER A 167 -18.16 -21.58 -12.36
C SER A 167 -16.93 -20.67 -12.53
N LEU A 168 -16.60 -20.32 -13.79
CA LEU A 168 -15.56 -19.37 -14.16
C LEU A 168 -16.08 -17.93 -14.29
N GLY A 169 -17.38 -17.69 -14.06
CA GLY A 169 -17.99 -16.37 -14.14
C GLY A 169 -18.20 -15.85 -15.57
N VAL A 170 -18.15 -16.75 -16.56
CA VAL A 170 -18.46 -16.48 -17.99
C VAL A 170 -19.84 -17.06 -18.33
#